data_AF-T0LNV6-F1
#
_entry.id   AF-T0LNV6-F1
#
_cell.length_a   1.000
_cell.length_b   1.000
_cell.length_c   1.000
_cell.angle_alpha   90.00
_cell.angle_beta   90.00
_cell.angle_gamma   90.00
#
_symmetry.space_group_name_H-M   'P 1'
#
loop_
_entity.id
_entity.type
_entity.pdbx_description
1 polymer ?
#
loop_
_entity_poly.entity_id
_entity_poly.type
_entity_poly.pdbx_seq_one_letter_code
_entity_poly.pdbx_strand_id
1 'polypeptide(L)' 'MWASDIPEKKMGFRTRQVGHHRIRGIFGMVGPGIEPKQMDASIYDLAPTILKLFGCDIPDDMDGRPLI' A
#
# COMPACT_ATOMS: atom_id res chain seq x y z
N MET A 1 -11.41 -18.03 -6.09
CA MET A 1 -11.80 -18.43 -4.71
C MET A 1 -10.87 -17.71 -3.77
N TRP A 2 -11.34 -16.63 -3.14
CA TRP A 2 -10.54 -15.85 -2.20
C TRP A 2 -10.61 -16.49 -0.81
N ALA A 3 -9.61 -16.24 0.03
CA ALA A 3 -9.59 -16.76 1.40
C ALA A 3 -10.83 -16.35 2.23
N SER A 4 -11.47 -15.23 1.87
CA SER A 4 -12.70 -14.73 2.46
C SER A 4 -13.96 -15.54 2.09
N ASP A 5 -13.90 -16.36 1.05
CA ASP A 5 -15.03 -17.13 0.55
C ASP A 5 -15.11 -18.54 1.18
N ILE A 6 -14.16 -18.90 2.05
CA ILE A 6 -14.09 -20.23 2.68
C ILE A 6 -14.89 -20.23 3.98
N PRO A 7 -15.93 -21.08 4.11
CA PRO A 7 -16.70 -21.20 5.34
C PRO A 7 -15.83 -21.64 6.52
N GLU A 8 -15.88 -20.89 7.62
CA GLU A 8 -15.02 -21.03 8.81
C GLU A 8 -14.95 -22.48 9.36
N LYS A 9 -16.07 -23.21 9.26
CA LYS A 9 -16.22 -24.60 9.71
C LYS A 9 -15.40 -25.64 8.93
N LYS A 10 -14.88 -25.28 7.75
CA LYS A 10 -14.05 -26.16 6.91
C LYS A 10 -12.55 -25.90 7.04
N MET A 11 -12.15 -24.92 7.86
CA MET A 11 -10.75 -24.56 8.02
C MET A 11 -10.10 -25.46 9.08
N GLY A 12 -9.32 -26.45 8.63
CA GLY A 12 -8.65 -27.39 9.53
C GLY A 12 -7.69 -26.69 10.51
N PHE A 13 -7.50 -27.27 11.70
CA PHE A 13 -6.71 -26.73 12.82
C PHE A 13 -5.23 -26.38 12.51
N ARG A 14 -4.76 -26.61 11.29
CA ARG A 14 -3.47 -26.16 10.77
C ARG A 14 -3.66 -25.51 9.40
N THR A 15 -4.00 -24.23 9.40
CA THR A 15 -3.61 -23.17 8.45
C THR A 15 -4.55 -21.97 8.60
N ARG A 16 -4.58 -21.35 9.79
CA ARG A 16 -5.09 -19.97 9.96
C ARG A 16 -4.10 -18.93 9.42
N GLN A 17 -3.27 -19.30 8.45
CA GLN A 17 -2.47 -18.37 7.66
C GLN A 17 -3.13 -18.28 6.30
N VAL A 18 -4.27 -17.60 6.28
CA VAL A 18 -4.71 -16.93 5.06
C VAL A 18 -3.73 -15.79 4.83
N GLY A 19 -3.28 -15.57 3.59
CA GLY A 19 -2.37 -14.46 3.28
C GLY A 19 -2.87 -13.17 3.92
N HIS A 20 -2.08 -12.58 4.81
CA HIS A 20 -2.48 -11.38 5.58
C HIS A 20 -2.45 -10.09 4.76
N HIS A 21 -2.23 -10.20 3.45
CA HIS A 21 -2.20 -9.06 2.53
C HIS A 21 -3.61 -8.47 2.48
N ARG A 22 -3.74 -7.24 2.97
CA ARG A 22 -4.99 -6.48 2.92
C ARG A 22 -4.91 -5.54 1.72
N ILE A 23 -5.98 -5.49 0.94
CA ILE A 23 -6.06 -4.59 -0.23
C ILE A 23 -6.13 -3.11 0.19
N ARG A 24 -6.64 -2.83 1.39
CA ARG A 24 -6.68 -1.49 1.99
C ARG A 24 -5.69 -1.44 3.16
N GLY A 25 -4.70 -0.56 3.04
CA GLY A 25 -3.77 -0.22 4.10
C GLY A 25 -4.07 1.17 4.68
N ILE A 26 -3.15 1.64 5.53
CA ILE A 26 -3.12 3.02 6.02
C ILE A 26 -1.80 3.62 5.54
N PHE A 27 -1.87 4.86 5.04
CA PHE A 27 -0.73 5.63 4.60
C PHE A 27 -0.74 6.99 5.29
N GLY A 28 0.43 7.49 5.68
CA GLY A 28 0.59 8.80 6.30
C GLY A 28 2.01 9.33 6.10
N MET A 29 2.12 10.64 5.89
CA MET A 29 3.38 11.36 5.75
C MET A 29 3.37 12.57 6.68
N VAL A 30 4.52 12.87 7.29
CA VAL A 30 4.70 14.05 8.13
C VAL A 30 6.14 14.54 7.99
N GLY A 31 6.31 15.84 7.86
CA GLY A 31 7.63 16.46 7.75
C GLY A 31 7.56 17.89 7.21
N PRO A 32 8.71 18.58 7.12
CA PRO A 32 8.78 19.91 6.52
C PRO A 32 8.23 19.90 5.09
N GLY A 33 7.36 20.86 4.77
CA GLY A 33 6.75 20.98 3.45
C GLY A 33 5.62 19.99 3.14
N ILE A 34 5.21 19.16 4.10
CA ILE A 34 4.06 18.26 3.95
C ILE A 34 2.81 18.93 4.54
N GLU A 35 1.92 19.37 3.65
CA GLU A 35 0.66 19.98 4.04
C GLU A 35 -0.34 18.94 4.60
N PRO A 36 -1.06 19.25 5.69
CA PRO A 36 -2.11 18.38 6.22
C PRO A 36 -3.26 18.22 5.22
N LYS A 37 -3.42 17.02 4.67
CA LYS A 37 -4.54 16.66 3.80
C LYS A 37 -4.90 15.19 3.90
N GLN A 38 -6.16 14.88 3.63
CA GLN A 38 -6.58 13.51 3.33
C GLN A 38 -6.48 13.30 1.81
N MET A 39 -6.09 12.09 1.41
CA MET A 39 -6.03 11.69 0.02
C MET A 39 -6.19 10.19 -0.12
N ASP A 40 -6.65 9.76 -1.29
CA ASP A 40 -6.51 8.37 -1.73
C ASP A 40 -5.11 8.16 -2.29
N ALA A 41 -4.49 7.04 -1.91
CA ALA A 41 -3.16 6.65 -2.36
C ALA A 41 -3.11 5.16 -2.70
N SER A 42 -2.31 4.82 -3.70
CA SER A 42 -1.93 3.45 -4.01
C SER A 42 -0.62 3.09 -3.31
N ILE A 43 -0.43 1.82 -2.97
CA ILE A 43 0.88 1.35 -2.49
C ILE A 43 1.98 1.58 -3.54
N TYR A 44 1.63 1.60 -4.82
CA TYR A 44 2.56 1.89 -5.91
C TYR A 44 3.06 3.34 -5.89
N ASP A 45 2.33 4.27 -5.28
CA ASP A 45 2.73 5.68 -5.21
C ASP A 45 3.88 5.93 -4.20
N LEU A 46 4.13 4.97 -3.30
CA LEU A 46 5.11 5.11 -2.21
C LEU A 46 6.53 5.28 -2.74
N ALA A 47 6.96 4.40 -3.65
CA ALA A 47 8.31 4.44 -4.21
C ALA A 47 8.60 5.76 -4.98
N PRO A 48 7.80 6.18 -5.97
CA PRO A 48 8.05 7.43 -6.70
C PRO A 48 7.95 8.67 -5.79
N THR A 49 7.11 8.65 -4.75
CA THR A 49 7.06 9.72 -3.74
C THR A 49 8.36 9.84 -2.94
N ILE A 50 8.94 8.70 -2.51
CA ILE A 50 10.23 8.70 -1.83
C ILE A 50 11.33 9.20 -2.76
N LEU A 51 11.39 8.73 -4.01
CA LEU A 51 12.39 9.21 -4.97
C LEU A 51 12.31 10.74 -5.16
N LYS A 52 11.09 11.28 -5.29
CA LYS A 52 10.85 12.73 -5.40
C LYS A 52 11.39 13.50 -4.20
N LEU A 53 11.14 13.00 -2.98
CA LEU A 53 11.61 13.63 -1.72
C LEU A 53 13.14 13.71 -1.63
N PHE A 54 13.83 12.70 -2.16
CA PHE A 54 15.29 12.64 -2.16
C PHE A 54 15.94 13.31 -3.38
N GLY A 55 15.14 13.89 -4.29
CA GLY A 55 15.64 14.53 -5.51
C GLY A 55 16.23 13.54 -6.52
N CYS A 56 15.82 12.28 -6.47
CA CYS A 56 16.22 11.26 -7.42
C CYS A 56 15.32 11.27 -8.66
N ASP A 57 15.85 10.80 -9.79
CA ASP A 57 15.06 10.55 -10.99
C ASP A 57 14.03 9.46 -10.73
N ILE A 58 12.83 9.63 -11.29
CA ILE A 58 11.74 8.67 -11.22
C ILE A 58 11.68 7.93 -12.55
N PRO A 59 11.82 6.59 -12.58
CA PRO A 59 11.68 5.81 -13.81
C PRO A 59 10.28 5.96 -14.42
N ASP A 60 10.24 6.08 -15.75
CA ASP A 60 8.99 6.27 -16.51
C ASP A 60 8.10 5.01 -16.54
N ASP A 61 8.63 3.85 -16.13
CA ASP A 61 7.94 2.56 -16.10
C ASP A 61 7.34 2.22 -14.72
N MET A 62 7.34 3.16 -13.77
CA MET A 62 6.65 2.99 -12.50
C MET A 62 5.13 3.13 -12.66
N ASP A 63 4.36 2.18 -12.12
CA ASP A 63 2.89 2.21 -12.13
C ASP A 63 2.29 3.32 -11.25
N GLY A 64 3.04 3.77 -10.24
CA GLY A 64 2.62 4.80 -9.29
C GLY A 64 3.08 6.19 -9.67
N ARG A 65 2.59 7.19 -8.93
CA ARG A 65 2.98 8.61 -9.12
C ARG A 65 3.39 9.27 -7.80
N PRO A 66 4.24 10.31 -7.83
CA PRO A 66 4.55 11.09 -6.63
C PRO A 66 3.29 11.75 -6.05
N LEU A 67 3.17 11.76 -4.72
CA LEU A 67 2.03 12.34 -3.99
C LEU A 67 2.24 13.79 -3.53
N ILE A 68 3.42 14.35 -3.79
CA ILE A 68 3.85 15.71 -3.44
C ILE A 68 4.36 16.49 -4.65
#